data_AF-A0A932CWR1-F1
#
_entry.id   AF-A0A932CWR1-F1
#
_cell.length_a   1.000
_cell.length_b   1.000
_cell.length_c   1.000
_cell.angle_alpha   90.00
_cell.angle_beta   90.00
_cell.angle_gamma   90.00
#
_symmetry.space_group_name_H-M   'P 1'
#
loop_
_entity.id
_entity.type
_entity.pdbx_description
1 polymer ?
#
loop_
_entity_poly.entity_id
_entity_poly.type
_entity_poly.pdbx_seq_one_letter_code
_entity_poly.pdbx_strand_id
1 'polypeptide(L)'
;MRRGSTKRSAERLPPVDERLIMPETRWEVIDGEVVYVSPSDPPHASRHSKLSALLEAYAAEGYDAASDMLTRTSEKGDMAPDGSIYPSAPDRVTGGRQLEELAFEVVSTESKSAAGTKAARLMERGVRRVFGIDVERRRALEWSTRTESWQILPSDGTIEDRVLALPLPIHDLVSAAKADDAVARALLAKRNPVLVEALTVARHEGKAEGKAEGRAEGKAEGKAEGRAEGRAEGKAEGKAEGKAEGIIAVLEGRGVHVSPDEAMTISETRDPARLDAWLAAAGTCRDVQSLLGGKNGGTRRRR
;
A
#
# COMPACT_ATOMS: atom_id res chain seq x y z
N MET A 1 64.35 -15.62 44.90
CA MET A 1 63.66 -16.09 43.67
C MET A 1 62.19 -15.71 43.74
N ARG A 2 61.78 -14.60 43.11
CA ARG A 2 60.36 -14.29 42.90
C ARG A 2 60.04 -14.58 41.44
N ARG A 3 59.25 -15.62 41.18
CA ARG A 3 58.70 -15.88 39.84
C ARG A 3 57.61 -14.84 39.60
N GLY A 4 57.90 -13.88 38.71
CA GLY A 4 56.93 -12.91 38.24
C GLY A 4 55.84 -13.62 37.45
N SER A 5 54.60 -13.50 37.92
CA SER A 5 53.39 -13.80 37.16
C SER A 5 53.32 -12.80 36.00
N THR A 6 53.60 -13.26 34.80
CA THR A 6 53.28 -12.54 33.57
C THR A 6 51.77 -12.55 33.39
N LYS A 7 51.13 -11.41 33.64
CA LYS A 7 49.77 -11.13 33.14
C LYS A 7 49.82 -11.32 31.63
N ARG A 8 49.08 -12.29 31.08
CA ARG A 8 48.81 -12.37 29.64
C ARG A 8 48.19 -11.03 29.23
N SER A 9 48.87 -10.28 28.37
CA SER A 9 48.23 -9.21 27.62
C SER A 9 47.02 -9.81 26.90
N ALA A 10 45.85 -9.18 26.98
CA ALA A 10 44.76 -9.53 26.09
C ALA A 10 45.28 -9.37 24.66
N GLU A 11 45.48 -10.47 23.94
CA GLU A 11 45.94 -10.45 22.56
C GLU A 11 44.94 -9.63 21.74
N ARG A 12 45.46 -8.59 21.07
CA ARG A 12 44.65 -7.70 20.25
C ARG A 12 44.23 -8.48 19.01
N LEU A 13 42.93 -8.70 18.83
CA LEU A 13 42.41 -9.37 17.63
C LEU A 13 42.87 -8.61 16.36
N PRO A 14 43.23 -9.33 15.28
CA PRO A 14 43.64 -8.71 14.03
C PRO A 14 42.48 -7.90 13.39
N PRO A 15 42.77 -6.87 12.57
CA PRO A 15 41.76 -6.20 11.76
C PRO A 15 40.88 -7.20 10.97
N VAL A 16 39.59 -6.92 10.85
CA VAL A 16 38.62 -7.84 10.21
C VAL A 16 38.86 -8.03 8.71
N ASP A 17 39.55 -7.07 8.10
CA ASP A 17 39.92 -7.00 6.70
C ASP A 17 41.33 -7.54 6.40
N GLU A 18 42.10 -7.92 7.42
CA GLU A 18 43.31 -8.71 7.24
C GLU A 18 42.95 -10.11 6.71
N ARG A 19 43.88 -10.76 6.01
CA ARG A 19 43.63 -11.99 5.25
C ARG A 19 44.67 -13.05 5.56
N LEU A 20 44.23 -14.26 5.92
CA LEU A 20 45.09 -15.45 5.87
C LEU A 20 45.10 -16.07 4.49
N ILE A 21 43.97 -15.96 3.81
CA ILE A 21 43.79 -16.56 2.50
C ILE A 21 43.45 -15.50 1.47
N MET A 22 43.84 -15.74 0.23
CA MET A 22 43.55 -14.80 -0.83
C MET A 22 42.02 -14.67 -0.97
N PRO A 23 41.47 -13.44 -0.94
CA PRO A 23 40.05 -13.22 -1.21
C PRO A 23 39.69 -13.69 -2.61
N GLU A 24 38.38 -13.83 -2.88
CA GLU A 24 37.86 -14.31 -4.18
C GLU A 24 38.27 -15.77 -4.51
N THR A 25 38.60 -16.55 -3.47
CA THR A 25 38.83 -17.99 -3.58
C THR A 25 37.75 -18.78 -2.86
N ARG A 26 37.67 -20.09 -3.11
CA ARG A 26 36.75 -21.02 -2.42
C ARG A 26 37.36 -21.61 -1.16
N TRP A 27 38.29 -20.89 -0.53
CA TRP A 27 39.01 -21.40 0.64
C TRP A 27 38.73 -20.54 1.86
N GLU A 28 38.57 -21.20 2.99
CA GLU A 28 38.48 -20.60 4.32
C GLU A 28 39.59 -21.16 5.21
N VAL A 29 39.83 -20.50 6.34
CA VAL A 29 40.68 -21.02 7.41
C VAL A 29 39.85 -21.13 8.68
N ILE A 30 39.68 -22.35 9.19
CA ILE A 30 38.94 -22.64 10.41
C ILE A 30 39.93 -23.24 11.42
N ASP A 31 40.18 -22.52 12.51
CA ASP A 31 41.10 -22.93 13.58
C ASP A 31 42.53 -23.28 13.09
N GLY A 32 42.98 -22.64 12.02
CA GLY A 32 44.29 -22.83 11.40
C GLY A 32 44.31 -23.85 10.25
N GLU A 33 43.23 -24.59 10.04
CA GLU A 33 43.09 -25.54 8.95
C GLU A 33 42.49 -24.88 7.71
N VAL A 34 43.09 -25.12 6.54
CA VAL A 34 42.58 -24.61 5.26
C VAL A 34 41.48 -25.53 4.75
N VAL A 35 40.27 -24.97 4.56
CA VAL A 35 39.06 -25.70 4.20
C VAL A 35 38.56 -25.25 2.84
N TYR A 36 38.29 -26.21 1.94
CA TYR A 36 37.64 -25.94 0.66
C TYR A 36 36.13 -25.84 0.84
N VAL A 37 35.53 -24.74 0.38
CA VAL A 37 34.09 -24.52 0.37
C VAL A 37 33.53 -24.85 -1.01
N SER A 38 32.96 -26.04 -1.14
CA SER A 38 32.34 -26.50 -2.38
C SER A 38 31.24 -25.54 -2.86
N PRO A 39 31.06 -25.37 -4.18
CA PRO A 39 29.92 -24.65 -4.72
C PRO A 39 28.60 -25.35 -4.36
N SER A 40 27.54 -24.56 -4.27
CA SER A 40 26.21 -25.04 -3.89
C SER A 40 25.40 -25.48 -5.11
N ASP A 41 24.68 -26.60 -5.00
CA ASP A 41 23.63 -27.01 -5.95
C ASP A 41 22.26 -26.41 -5.59
N PRO A 42 21.28 -26.38 -6.51
CA PRO A 42 19.89 -26.14 -6.14
C PRO A 42 19.40 -27.16 -5.08
N PRO A 43 18.59 -26.75 -4.10
CA PRO A 43 18.01 -25.42 -3.90
C PRO A 43 18.90 -24.42 -3.13
N HIS A 44 20.08 -24.83 -2.65
CA HIS A 44 20.97 -24.01 -1.84
C HIS A 44 21.43 -22.77 -2.60
N ALA A 45 21.96 -22.94 -3.82
CA ALA A 45 22.42 -21.81 -4.66
C ALA A 45 21.36 -20.72 -4.84
N SER A 46 20.12 -21.11 -5.18
CA SER A 46 19.00 -20.18 -5.30
C SER A 46 18.59 -19.55 -3.98
N ARG A 47 18.87 -20.20 -2.85
CA ARG A 47 18.60 -19.66 -1.52
C ARG A 47 19.60 -18.58 -1.14
N HIS A 48 20.88 -18.71 -1.46
CA HIS A 48 21.87 -17.63 -1.25
C HIS A 48 21.42 -16.35 -1.95
N SER A 49 21.06 -16.43 -3.24
CA SER A 49 20.59 -15.26 -4.01
C SER A 49 19.38 -14.56 -3.36
N LYS A 50 18.41 -15.33 -2.86
CA LYS A 50 17.23 -14.77 -2.18
C LYS A 50 17.57 -14.17 -0.81
N LEU A 51 18.49 -14.79 -0.09
CA LEU A 51 19.00 -14.25 1.17
C LEU A 51 19.66 -12.89 0.91
N SER A 52 20.57 -12.79 -0.07
CA SER A 52 21.22 -11.52 -0.42
C SER A 52 20.21 -10.42 -0.72
N ALA A 53 19.19 -10.71 -1.54
CA ALA A 53 18.14 -9.73 -1.87
C ALA A 53 17.35 -9.27 -0.63
N LEU A 54 17.03 -10.19 0.29
CA LEU A 54 16.34 -9.87 1.53
C LEU A 54 17.20 -9.01 2.45
N LEU A 55 18.47 -9.37 2.67
CA LEU A 55 19.36 -8.63 3.57
C LEU A 55 19.58 -7.21 3.05
N GLU A 56 19.80 -7.03 1.75
CA GLU A 56 19.96 -5.72 1.13
C GLU A 56 18.70 -4.85 1.28
N ALA A 57 17.53 -5.43 1.05
CA ALA A 57 16.26 -4.72 1.18
C ALA A 57 15.99 -4.32 2.64
N TYR A 58 16.31 -5.18 3.61
CA TYR A 58 16.02 -4.98 5.03
C TYR A 58 17.10 -4.23 5.80
N ALA A 59 18.33 -4.09 5.29
CA ALA A 59 19.39 -3.34 5.97
C ALA A 59 18.93 -1.92 6.32
N ALA A 60 19.16 -1.51 7.57
CA ALA A 60 18.90 -0.16 8.06
C ALA A 60 19.85 0.87 7.42
N GLU A 61 19.49 2.15 7.49
CA GLU A 61 20.40 3.23 7.08
C GLU A 61 21.71 3.18 7.89
N GLY A 62 22.84 3.33 7.21
CA GLY A 62 24.17 3.22 7.82
C GLY A 62 24.68 1.77 7.98
N TYR A 63 23.95 0.80 7.44
CA TYR A 63 24.36 -0.59 7.35
C TYR A 63 24.29 -1.08 5.90
N ASP A 64 25.27 -1.90 5.52
CA ASP A 64 25.33 -2.60 4.23
C ASP A 64 25.11 -4.09 4.45
N ALA A 65 24.59 -4.77 3.42
CA ALA A 65 24.55 -6.22 3.37
C ALA A 65 25.71 -6.75 2.49
N ALA A 66 26.17 -7.96 2.79
CA ALA A 66 27.16 -8.64 1.97
C ALA A 66 26.89 -10.14 1.91
N SER A 67 27.43 -10.79 0.89
CA SER A 67 27.43 -12.24 0.72
C SER A 67 28.86 -12.71 0.50
N ASP A 68 29.18 -13.87 1.07
CA ASP A 68 30.52 -14.48 1.01
C ASP A 68 31.64 -13.50 1.41
N MET A 69 31.35 -12.61 2.38
CA MET A 69 32.32 -11.61 2.83
C MET A 69 33.30 -12.22 3.82
N LEU A 70 34.55 -12.37 3.38
CA LEU A 70 35.62 -12.93 4.18
C LEU A 70 35.91 -12.07 5.43
N THR A 71 35.84 -12.71 6.60
CA THR A 71 36.06 -12.14 7.92
C THR A 71 37.22 -12.83 8.63
N ARG A 72 38.20 -12.02 9.04
CA ARG A 72 39.25 -12.43 9.97
C ARG A 72 38.68 -12.66 11.36
N THR A 73 38.41 -13.92 11.71
CA THR A 73 37.73 -14.30 12.96
C THR A 73 38.66 -14.54 14.15
N SER A 74 39.94 -14.80 13.91
CA SER A 74 40.96 -14.91 14.96
C SER A 74 42.35 -14.74 14.35
N GLU A 75 43.43 -15.01 15.07
CA GLU A 75 44.78 -15.12 14.48
C GLU A 75 44.91 -16.33 13.52
N LYS A 76 44.01 -17.30 13.60
CA LYS A 76 44.04 -18.53 12.81
C LYS A 76 42.74 -18.79 12.04
N GLY A 77 41.84 -17.81 12.01
CA GLY A 77 40.53 -17.93 11.40
C GLY A 77 40.30 -16.88 10.33
N ASP A 78 39.76 -17.32 9.19
CA ASP A 78 39.35 -16.48 8.08
C ASP A 78 38.15 -17.16 7.39
N MET A 79 36.95 -16.65 7.59
CA MET A 79 35.72 -17.33 7.20
C MET A 79 34.72 -16.35 6.60
N ALA A 80 33.90 -16.81 5.66
CA ALA A 80 32.89 -16.00 5.01
C ALA A 80 31.49 -16.52 5.36
N PRO A 81 30.64 -15.72 6.03
CA PRO A 81 29.24 -16.05 6.15
C PRO A 81 28.51 -15.91 4.80
N ASP A 82 27.50 -16.74 4.57
CA ASP A 82 26.70 -16.68 3.33
C ASP A 82 25.96 -15.33 3.17
N GLY A 83 25.58 -14.74 4.30
CA GLY A 83 25.00 -13.40 4.36
C GLY A 83 25.45 -12.65 5.61
N SER A 84 25.68 -11.36 5.50
CA SER A 84 26.10 -10.49 6.61
C SER A 84 25.40 -9.14 6.54
N ILE A 85 25.18 -8.51 7.70
CA ILE A 85 24.83 -7.08 7.80
C ILE A 85 25.86 -6.40 8.70
N TYR A 86 26.47 -5.34 8.21
CA TYR A 86 27.60 -4.66 8.86
C TYR A 86 27.51 -3.14 8.70
N PRO A 87 28.11 -2.35 9.60
CA PRO A 87 28.10 -0.89 9.48
C PRO A 87 28.81 -0.43 8.20
N SER A 88 28.19 0.47 7.43
CA SER A 88 28.77 1.02 6.19
C SER A 88 29.94 1.98 6.46
N ALA A 89 29.99 2.56 7.66
CA ALA A 89 31.07 3.46 8.05
C ALA A 89 32.37 2.68 8.30
N PRO A 90 33.55 3.24 7.95
CA PRO A 90 34.82 2.59 8.23
C PRO A 90 35.08 2.51 9.74
N ASP A 91 35.84 1.49 10.16
CA ASP A 91 36.34 1.36 11.51
C ASP A 91 37.26 2.54 11.84
N ARG A 92 37.03 3.18 12.99
CA ARG A 92 37.74 4.41 13.37
C ARG A 92 39.22 4.18 13.68
N VAL A 93 39.62 2.94 13.95
CA VAL A 93 40.97 2.57 14.39
C VAL A 93 41.77 2.00 13.22
N THR A 94 41.20 1.09 12.44
CA THR A 94 41.90 0.45 11.32
C THR A 94 41.69 1.18 10.00
N GLY A 95 40.62 1.97 9.86
CA GLY A 95 40.21 2.57 8.60
C GLY A 95 39.56 1.59 7.61
N GLY A 96 39.58 0.29 7.94
CA GLY A 96 38.94 -0.77 7.16
C GLY A 96 37.44 -0.87 7.44
N ARG A 97 36.83 -2.00 7.10
CA ARG A 97 35.43 -2.24 7.43
C ARG A 97 35.25 -2.53 8.92
N GLN A 98 34.03 -2.34 9.42
CA GLN A 98 33.63 -2.84 10.73
C GLN A 98 33.21 -4.31 10.66
N LEU A 99 33.21 -5.00 11.81
CA LEU A 99 32.71 -6.37 11.93
C LEU A 99 31.19 -6.40 11.65
N GLU A 100 30.74 -7.43 10.94
CA GLU A 100 29.31 -7.68 10.80
C GLU A 100 28.62 -7.89 12.16
N GLU A 101 27.44 -7.30 12.31
CA GLU A 101 26.65 -7.45 13.53
C GLU A 101 25.74 -8.67 13.48
N LEU A 102 25.22 -8.98 12.28
CA LEU A 102 24.44 -10.18 12.00
C LEU A 102 25.13 -10.99 10.91
N ALA A 103 25.12 -12.31 11.07
CA ALA A 103 25.57 -13.25 10.05
C ALA A 103 24.51 -14.35 9.81
N PHE A 104 24.50 -14.91 8.61
CA PHE A 104 23.53 -15.88 8.14
C PHE A 104 24.25 -17.00 7.40
N GLU A 105 23.86 -18.24 7.70
CA GLU A 105 24.31 -19.48 7.04
C GLU A 105 23.12 -20.19 6.41
N VAL A 106 23.24 -20.63 5.17
CA VAL A 106 22.31 -21.52 4.48
C VAL A 106 22.74 -22.96 4.79
N VAL A 107 21.97 -23.63 5.64
CA VAL A 107 22.36 -24.94 6.19
C VAL A 107 21.56 -26.09 5.60
N SER A 108 22.23 -27.22 5.40
CA SER A 108 21.65 -28.53 5.10
C SER A 108 21.67 -29.42 6.35
N THR A 109 21.05 -30.61 6.29
CA THR A 109 21.19 -31.57 7.40
C THR A 109 22.67 -31.98 7.59
N GLU A 110 23.40 -32.10 6.49
CA GLU A 110 24.80 -32.55 6.46
C GLU A 110 25.77 -31.45 6.94
N SER A 111 25.45 -30.17 6.72
CA SER A 111 26.33 -29.05 7.07
C SER A 111 26.06 -28.45 8.45
N LYS A 112 25.01 -28.86 9.16
CA LYS A 112 24.57 -28.22 10.42
C LYS A 112 25.65 -28.11 11.49
N SER A 113 26.49 -29.13 11.64
CA SER A 113 27.61 -29.14 12.60
C SER A 113 28.70 -28.14 12.18
N ALA A 114 29.12 -28.18 10.93
CA ALA A 114 30.12 -27.25 10.38
C ALA A 114 29.65 -25.79 10.45
N ALA A 115 28.39 -25.53 10.10
CA ALA A 115 27.77 -24.22 10.25
C ALA A 115 27.70 -23.78 11.73
N GLY A 116 27.51 -24.71 12.66
CA GLY A 116 27.57 -24.44 14.10
C GLY A 116 28.95 -24.01 14.57
N THR A 117 30.01 -24.69 14.11
CA THR A 117 31.41 -24.27 14.35
C THR A 117 31.65 -22.87 13.80
N LYS A 118 31.21 -22.60 12.56
CA LYS A 118 31.34 -21.28 11.94
C LYS A 118 30.61 -20.20 12.77
N ALA A 119 29.37 -20.46 13.17
CA ALA A 119 28.58 -19.56 14.02
C ALA A 119 29.27 -19.28 15.36
N ALA A 120 29.82 -20.30 16.02
CA ALA A 120 30.55 -20.14 17.27
C ALA A 120 31.77 -19.22 17.08
N ARG A 121 32.59 -19.43 16.05
CA ARG A 121 33.78 -18.60 15.77
C ARG A 121 33.44 -17.15 15.41
N LEU A 122 32.36 -16.93 14.66
CA LEU A 122 31.86 -15.57 14.37
C LEU A 122 31.42 -14.86 15.65
N MET A 123 30.67 -15.53 16.53
CA MET A 123 30.23 -14.94 17.80
C MET A 123 31.38 -14.70 18.77
N GLU A 124 32.39 -15.59 18.81
CA GLU A 124 33.65 -15.38 19.54
C GLU A 124 34.40 -14.14 19.03
N ARG A 125 34.37 -13.88 17.71
CA ARG A 125 34.97 -12.68 17.10
C ARG A 125 34.26 -11.39 17.49
N GLY A 126 32.97 -11.48 17.86
CA GLY A 126 32.13 -10.36 18.26
C GLY A 126 30.88 -10.14 17.41
N VAL A 127 30.58 -11.03 16.44
CA VAL A 127 29.31 -10.98 15.72
C VAL A 127 28.18 -11.22 16.71
N ARG A 128 27.18 -10.34 16.74
CA ARG A 128 26.21 -10.29 17.84
C ARG A 128 25.18 -11.41 17.75
N ARG A 129 24.76 -11.78 16.53
CA ARG A 129 23.80 -12.86 16.29
C ARG A 129 24.12 -13.59 14.99
N VAL A 130 23.99 -14.91 15.01
CA VAL A 130 24.19 -15.75 13.82
C VAL A 130 22.97 -16.63 13.60
N PHE A 131 22.45 -16.62 12.38
CA PHE A 131 21.25 -17.35 12.00
C PHE A 131 21.57 -18.47 11.01
N GLY A 132 20.83 -19.57 11.12
CA GLY A 132 20.90 -20.69 10.19
C GLY A 132 19.57 -20.83 9.44
N ILE A 133 19.61 -20.97 8.12
CA ILE A 133 18.44 -21.17 7.26
C ILE A 133 18.47 -22.62 6.80
N ASP A 134 17.71 -23.48 7.49
CA ASP A 134 17.62 -24.92 7.20
C ASP A 134 16.70 -25.10 5.99
N VAL A 135 17.31 -25.29 4.82
CA VAL A 135 16.61 -25.32 3.53
C VAL A 135 15.72 -26.56 3.41
N GLU A 136 16.21 -27.70 3.90
CA GLU A 136 15.51 -28.99 3.84
C GLU A 136 14.28 -29.01 4.72
N ARG A 137 14.40 -28.51 5.96
CA ARG A 137 13.27 -28.48 6.92
C ARG A 137 12.49 -27.18 6.90
N ARG A 138 12.85 -26.23 6.03
CA ARG A 138 12.17 -24.95 5.83
C ARG A 138 11.96 -24.16 7.13
N ARG A 139 13.02 -24.05 7.93
CA ARG A 139 12.99 -23.35 9.23
C ARG A 139 14.21 -22.45 9.39
N ALA A 140 14.06 -21.42 10.20
CA ALA A 140 15.18 -20.58 10.62
C ALA A 140 15.63 -20.98 12.03
N LEU A 141 16.92 -20.77 12.29
CA LEU A 141 17.60 -21.12 13.52
C LEU A 141 18.40 -19.90 13.99
N GLU A 142 18.62 -19.77 15.29
CA GLU A 142 19.59 -18.82 15.87
C GLU A 142 20.60 -19.60 16.72
N TRP A 143 21.89 -19.27 16.58
CA TRP A 143 22.94 -19.89 17.38
C TRP A 143 22.90 -19.35 18.82
N SER A 144 22.87 -20.25 19.80
CA SER A 144 22.93 -19.89 21.22
C SER A 144 24.32 -20.22 21.75
N THR A 145 25.10 -19.20 22.13
CA THR A 145 26.39 -19.36 22.79
C THR A 145 26.27 -19.99 24.18
N ARG A 146 25.12 -19.84 24.84
CA ARG A 146 24.86 -20.43 26.16
C ARG A 146 24.72 -21.95 26.11
N THR A 147 24.12 -22.47 25.04
CA THR A 147 23.82 -23.90 24.88
C THR A 147 24.64 -24.55 23.79
N GLU A 148 25.55 -23.79 23.17
CA GLU A 148 26.40 -24.17 22.03
C GLU A 148 25.61 -24.95 20.95
N SER A 149 24.42 -24.44 20.62
CA SER A 149 23.49 -25.15 19.75
C SER A 149 22.47 -24.24 19.07
N TRP A 150 22.07 -24.64 17.88
CA TRP A 150 21.00 -24.03 17.10
C TRP A 150 19.64 -24.13 17.79
N GLN A 151 19.01 -22.98 18.05
CA GLN A 151 17.65 -22.86 18.54
C GLN A 151 16.69 -22.61 17.38
N ILE A 152 15.54 -23.28 17.36
CA ILE A 152 14.53 -23.09 16.30
C ILE A 152 13.76 -21.79 16.57
N LEU A 153 13.64 -20.95 15.54
CA LEU A 153 12.83 -19.75 15.59
C LEU A 153 11.37 -20.06 15.20
N PRO A 154 10.37 -19.45 15.85
CA PRO A 154 8.96 -19.61 15.47
C PRO A 154 8.73 -19.20 14.02
N SER A 155 7.98 -20.00 13.25
CA SER A 155 7.76 -19.76 11.82
C SER A 155 6.97 -18.49 11.52
N ASP A 156 6.12 -18.07 12.45
CA ASP A 156 5.33 -16.83 12.44
C ASP A 156 6.04 -15.66 13.14
N GLY A 157 7.24 -15.91 13.67
CA GLY A 157 8.06 -14.90 14.33
C GLY A 157 8.77 -13.95 13.36
N THR A 158 9.51 -13.02 13.96
CA THR A 158 10.32 -12.01 13.25
C THR A 158 11.70 -11.92 13.91
N ILE A 159 12.70 -11.53 13.12
CA ILE A 159 14.00 -11.07 13.64
C ILE A 159 13.88 -9.56 13.81
N GLU A 160 13.80 -9.12 15.05
CA GLU A 160 13.91 -7.71 15.41
C GLU A 160 15.36 -7.38 15.73
N ASP A 161 15.89 -6.33 15.09
CA ASP A 161 17.26 -5.91 15.30
C ASP A 161 17.49 -4.46 14.86
N ARG A 162 18.42 -3.76 15.51
CA ARG A 162 18.76 -2.36 15.17
C ARG A 162 19.36 -2.19 13.78
N VAL A 163 19.97 -3.25 13.23
CA VAL A 163 20.59 -3.19 11.90
C VAL A 163 19.58 -3.44 10.77
N LEU A 164 18.32 -3.70 11.12
CA LEU A 164 17.24 -3.93 10.18
C LEU A 164 16.30 -2.71 10.19
N ALA A 165 15.95 -2.21 9.02
CA ALA A 165 14.98 -1.12 8.84
C ALA A 165 13.57 -1.51 9.32
N LEU A 166 13.28 -2.81 9.34
CA LEU A 166 12.02 -3.41 9.77
C LEU A 166 12.28 -4.79 10.40
N PRO A 167 11.38 -5.29 11.26
CA PRO A 167 11.40 -6.69 11.67
C PRO A 167 11.37 -7.62 10.46
N LEU A 168 12.34 -8.54 10.35
CA LEU A 168 12.46 -9.48 9.23
C LEU A 168 11.64 -10.75 9.51
N PRO A 169 10.54 -11.03 8.79
CA PRO A 169 9.72 -12.20 9.07
C PRO A 169 10.47 -13.51 8.81
N ILE A 170 10.38 -14.46 9.75
CA ILE A 170 11.03 -15.78 9.63
C ILE A 170 10.49 -16.52 8.40
N HIS A 171 9.19 -16.42 8.15
CA HIS A 171 8.57 -16.99 6.97
C HIS A 171 9.22 -16.53 5.66
N ASP A 172 9.60 -15.25 5.55
CA ASP A 172 10.16 -14.68 4.31
C ASP A 172 11.60 -15.18 4.06
N LEU A 173 12.38 -15.40 5.13
CA LEU A 173 13.71 -16.03 5.05
C LEU A 173 13.64 -17.47 4.51
N VAL A 174 12.67 -18.26 4.97
CA VAL A 174 12.57 -19.68 4.62
C VAL A 174 11.75 -19.92 3.33
N SER A 175 10.84 -19.02 2.96
CA SER A 175 9.91 -19.20 1.85
C SER A 175 10.35 -18.46 0.58
N ALA A 176 10.84 -19.22 -0.40
CA ALA A 176 11.37 -18.68 -1.64
C ALA A 176 10.32 -17.92 -2.48
N ALA A 177 9.04 -18.25 -2.33
CA ALA A 177 7.95 -17.63 -3.09
C ALA A 177 7.52 -16.26 -2.52
N LYS A 178 8.01 -15.88 -1.33
CA LYS A 178 7.64 -14.65 -0.64
C LYS A 178 8.78 -13.66 -0.48
N ALA A 179 9.98 -14.00 -0.98
CA ALA A 179 11.12 -13.09 -0.95
C ALA A 179 10.80 -11.77 -1.68
N ASP A 180 10.20 -11.83 -2.86
CA ASP A 180 9.88 -10.63 -3.67
C ASP A 180 8.87 -9.73 -2.96
N ASP A 181 7.80 -10.30 -2.38
CA ASP A 181 6.82 -9.55 -1.59
C ASP A 181 7.48 -8.86 -0.38
N ALA A 182 8.43 -9.54 0.27
CA ALA A 182 9.17 -9.02 1.41
C ALA A 182 10.12 -7.89 1.02
N VAL A 183 10.84 -8.05 -0.09
CA VAL A 183 11.68 -7.00 -0.68
C VAL A 183 10.83 -5.77 -1.01
N ALA A 184 9.68 -5.95 -1.67
CA ALA A 184 8.78 -4.85 -1.99
C ALA A 184 8.28 -4.12 -0.73
N ARG A 185 7.86 -4.85 0.31
CA ARG A 185 7.48 -4.25 1.60
C ARG A 185 8.61 -3.44 2.23
N ALA A 186 9.84 -3.98 2.21
CA ALA A 186 11.00 -3.30 2.77
C ALA A 186 11.35 -2.02 1.99
N LEU A 187 11.33 -2.07 0.66
CA LEU A 187 11.57 -0.90 -0.19
C LEU A 187 10.50 0.19 -0.02
N LEU A 188 9.23 -0.20 0.16
CA LEU A 188 8.14 0.73 0.47
C LEU A 188 8.36 1.42 1.82
N ALA A 189 8.71 0.66 2.86
CA ALA A 189 8.97 1.22 4.18
C ALA A 189 10.19 2.13 4.23
N LYS A 190 11.25 1.78 3.47
CA LYS A 190 12.43 2.63 3.24
C LYS A 190 12.16 3.83 2.31
N ARG A 191 10.92 3.99 1.83
CA ARG A 191 10.51 5.07 0.93
C ARG A 191 11.41 5.15 -0.30
N ASN A 192 11.68 4.01 -0.93
CA ASN A 192 12.48 3.95 -2.14
C ASN A 192 12.01 5.01 -3.16
N PRO A 193 12.89 5.88 -3.69
CA PRO A 193 12.49 7.02 -4.50
C PRO A 193 11.64 6.66 -5.72
N VAL A 194 11.96 5.56 -6.40
CA VAL A 194 11.23 5.09 -7.60
C VAL A 194 9.81 4.66 -7.21
N LEU A 195 9.67 3.94 -6.10
CA LEU A 195 8.35 3.55 -5.61
C LEU A 195 7.53 4.74 -5.13
N VAL A 196 8.16 5.70 -4.45
CA VAL A 196 7.51 6.95 -4.00
C VAL A 196 7.00 7.74 -5.20
N GLU A 197 7.80 7.89 -6.25
CA GLU A 197 7.42 8.55 -7.49
C GLU A 197 6.25 7.83 -8.16
N ALA A 198 6.36 6.51 -8.37
CA ALA A 198 5.30 5.71 -8.99
C ALA A 198 3.96 5.82 -8.25
N LEU A 199 3.98 5.72 -6.91
CA LEU A 199 2.78 5.87 -6.08
C LEU A 199 2.21 7.28 -6.13
N THR A 200 3.07 8.30 -6.24
CA THR A 200 2.66 9.70 -6.36
C THR A 200 1.96 9.94 -7.69
N VAL A 201 2.56 9.48 -8.80
CA VAL A 201 1.97 9.57 -10.15
C VAL A 201 0.61 8.87 -10.18
N ALA A 202 0.55 7.61 -9.74
CA ALA A 202 -0.70 6.83 -9.72
C ALA A 202 -1.80 7.52 -8.90
N ARG A 203 -1.44 8.13 -7.77
CA ARG A 203 -2.39 8.91 -6.95
C ARG A 203 -2.89 10.16 -7.67
N HIS A 204 -2.02 10.87 -8.37
CA HIS A 204 -2.41 12.06 -9.12
C HIS A 204 -3.33 11.73 -10.30
N GLU A 205 -3.01 10.68 -11.05
CA GLU A 205 -3.82 10.19 -12.16
C GLU A 205 -5.19 9.71 -11.68
N GLY A 206 -5.25 8.85 -10.67
CA GLY A 206 -6.52 8.36 -10.12
C GLY A 206 -7.40 9.49 -9.57
N LYS A 207 -6.80 10.52 -8.96
CA LYS A 207 -7.55 11.71 -8.52
C LYS A 207 -8.08 12.53 -9.69
N ALA A 208 -7.30 12.67 -10.77
CA ALA A 208 -7.72 13.40 -11.96
C ALA A 208 -8.85 12.67 -12.68
N GLU A 209 -8.73 11.36 -12.86
CA GLU A 209 -9.74 10.49 -13.47
C GLU A 209 -11.04 10.51 -12.67
N GLY A 210 -11.00 10.23 -11.36
CA GLY A 210 -12.21 10.25 -10.54
C GLY A 210 -12.90 11.63 -10.50
N LYS A 211 -12.15 12.73 -10.58
CA LYS A 211 -12.73 14.08 -10.70
C LYS A 211 -13.38 14.31 -12.07
N ALA A 212 -12.78 13.79 -13.14
CA ALA A 212 -13.31 13.92 -14.49
C ALA A 212 -14.59 13.10 -14.64
N GLU A 213 -14.58 11.84 -14.19
CA GLU A 213 -15.73 10.94 -14.17
C GLU A 213 -16.88 11.54 -13.36
N GLY A 214 -16.64 11.90 -12.09
CA GLY A 214 -17.68 12.50 -11.26
C GLY A 214 -18.26 13.81 -11.81
N ARG A 215 -17.45 14.61 -12.53
CA ARG A 215 -17.95 15.82 -13.22
C ARG A 215 -18.80 15.47 -14.44
N ALA A 216 -18.41 14.44 -15.18
CA ALA A 216 -19.14 13.98 -16.37
C ALA A 216 -20.50 13.40 -15.96
N GLU A 217 -20.52 12.52 -14.95
CA GLU A 217 -21.72 11.93 -14.38
C GLU A 217 -22.66 13.00 -13.83
N GLY A 218 -22.18 13.87 -12.93
CA GLY A 218 -23.02 14.92 -12.35
C GLY A 218 -23.58 15.90 -13.40
N LYS A 219 -22.83 16.18 -14.48
CA LYS A 219 -23.33 16.99 -15.61
C LYS A 219 -24.39 16.24 -16.42
N ALA A 220 -24.22 14.94 -16.63
CA ALA A 220 -25.17 14.12 -17.37
C ALA A 220 -26.50 13.99 -16.59
N GLU A 221 -26.42 13.70 -15.29
CA GLU A 221 -27.56 13.61 -14.37
C GLU A 221 -28.30 14.94 -14.29
N GLY A 222 -27.62 16.05 -13.96
CA GLY A 222 -28.28 17.35 -13.87
C GLY A 222 -28.91 17.81 -15.19
N LYS A 223 -28.31 17.44 -16.35
CA LYS A 223 -28.91 17.71 -17.66
C LYS A 223 -30.12 16.83 -17.95
N ALA A 224 -30.13 15.58 -17.48
CA ALA A 224 -31.26 14.69 -17.63
C ALA A 224 -32.44 15.13 -16.76
N GLU A 225 -32.18 15.46 -15.50
CA GLU A 225 -33.16 15.96 -14.53
C GLU A 225 -33.78 17.28 -15.00
N GLY A 226 -32.98 18.30 -15.29
CA GLY A 226 -33.50 19.60 -15.75
C GLY A 226 -34.27 19.50 -17.07
N ARG A 227 -33.94 18.55 -17.95
CA ARG A 227 -34.75 18.28 -19.16
C ARG A 227 -36.04 17.54 -18.86
N ALA A 228 -36.07 16.68 -17.84
CA ALA A 228 -37.28 15.98 -17.44
C ALA A 228 -38.26 16.97 -16.79
N GLU A 229 -37.77 17.80 -15.86
CA GLU A 229 -38.53 18.85 -15.21
C GLU A 229 -39.08 19.86 -16.22
N GLY A 230 -38.23 20.46 -17.06
CA GLY A 230 -38.68 21.44 -18.04
C GLY A 230 -39.68 20.88 -19.08
N ARG A 231 -39.57 19.59 -19.43
CA ARG A 231 -40.59 18.93 -20.27
C ARG A 231 -41.91 18.70 -19.53
N ALA A 232 -41.85 18.36 -18.25
CA ALA A 232 -43.04 18.16 -17.42
C ALA A 232 -43.79 19.48 -17.23
N GLU A 233 -43.07 20.56 -16.88
CA GLU A 233 -43.61 21.91 -16.75
C GLU A 233 -44.23 22.41 -18.06
N GLY A 234 -43.48 22.38 -19.17
CA GLY A 234 -44.00 22.85 -20.46
C GLY A 234 -45.20 22.05 -20.96
N LYS A 235 -45.27 20.74 -20.66
CA LYS A 235 -46.46 19.92 -20.98
C LYS A 235 -47.66 20.28 -20.11
N ALA A 236 -47.45 20.65 -18.84
CA ALA A 236 -48.50 21.07 -17.95
C ALA A 236 -49.06 22.44 -18.37
N GLU A 237 -48.17 23.40 -18.67
CA GLU A 237 -48.54 24.73 -19.17
C GLU A 237 -49.32 24.66 -20.49
N GLY A 238 -48.79 23.95 -21.50
CA GLY A 238 -49.48 23.81 -22.79
C GLY A 238 -50.84 23.11 -22.69
N LYS A 239 -51.00 22.16 -21.75
CA LYS A 239 -52.32 21.56 -21.46
C LYS A 239 -53.28 22.56 -20.83
N ALA A 240 -52.80 23.43 -19.93
CA ALA A 240 -53.63 24.44 -19.31
C ALA A 240 -54.07 25.49 -20.34
N GLU A 241 -53.15 25.97 -21.17
CA GLU A 241 -53.44 26.92 -22.25
C GLU A 241 -54.44 26.35 -23.26
N GLY A 242 -54.22 25.13 -23.75
CA GLY A 242 -55.15 24.49 -24.69
C GLY A 242 -56.55 24.26 -24.10
N LYS A 243 -56.66 23.97 -22.80
CA LYS A 243 -57.97 23.89 -22.13
C LYS A 243 -58.64 25.27 -22.04
N ALA A 244 -57.88 26.30 -21.69
CA ALA A 244 -58.39 27.66 -21.61
C ALA A 244 -58.89 28.17 -22.98
N GLU A 245 -58.11 27.96 -24.04
CA GLU A 245 -58.53 28.26 -25.43
C GLU A 245 -59.79 27.47 -25.82
N GLY A 246 -59.84 26.18 -25.48
CA GLY A 246 -61.02 25.33 -25.72
C GLY A 246 -62.28 25.83 -25.01
N ILE A 247 -62.17 26.29 -23.76
CA ILE A 247 -63.28 26.89 -23.02
C ILE A 247 -63.81 28.11 -23.77
N ILE A 248 -62.92 29.03 -24.17
CA ILE A 248 -63.30 30.27 -24.88
C ILE A 248 -63.99 29.93 -26.21
N ALA A 249 -63.41 29.03 -27.00
CA ALA A 249 -63.98 28.61 -28.28
C ALA A 249 -65.39 27.99 -28.14
N VAL A 250 -65.62 27.19 -27.09
CA VAL A 250 -66.96 26.63 -26.80
C VAL A 250 -67.95 27.72 -26.42
N LEU A 251 -67.56 28.69 -25.58
CA LEU A 251 -68.42 29.81 -25.17
C LEU A 251 -68.80 30.68 -26.37
N GLU A 252 -67.83 31.06 -27.20
CA GLU A 252 -68.04 31.85 -28.40
C GLU A 252 -68.92 31.12 -29.43
N GLY A 253 -68.66 29.83 -29.68
CA GLY A 253 -69.46 29.00 -30.58
C GLY A 253 -70.93 28.86 -30.14
N ARG A 254 -71.21 29.02 -28.84
CA ARG A 254 -72.56 29.05 -28.27
C ARG A 254 -73.19 30.44 -28.26
N GLY A 255 -72.46 31.48 -28.67
CA GLY A 255 -72.92 32.87 -28.63
C GLY A 255 -72.95 33.49 -27.23
N VAL A 256 -72.21 32.92 -26.25
CA VAL A 256 -72.04 33.52 -24.94
C VAL A 256 -71.00 34.63 -25.04
N HIS A 257 -71.37 35.87 -24.69
CA HIS A 257 -70.42 36.98 -24.73
C HIS A 257 -69.35 36.82 -23.66
N VAL A 258 -68.07 36.80 -24.08
CA VAL A 258 -66.90 36.78 -23.21
C VAL A 258 -66.24 38.15 -23.29
N SER A 259 -66.12 38.85 -22.17
CA SER A 259 -65.39 40.12 -22.12
C SER A 259 -63.86 39.90 -22.11
N PRO A 260 -63.04 40.91 -22.48
CA PRO A 260 -61.59 40.78 -22.46
C PRO A 260 -61.02 40.35 -21.10
N ASP A 261 -61.57 40.88 -20.00
CA ASP A 261 -61.14 40.54 -18.64
C ASP A 261 -61.47 39.08 -18.27
N GLU A 262 -62.61 38.57 -18.76
CA GLU A 262 -63.01 37.17 -18.55
C GLU A 262 -62.17 36.21 -19.40
N ALA A 263 -61.88 36.57 -20.64
CA ALA A 263 -60.97 35.80 -21.50
C ALA A 263 -59.56 35.72 -20.91
N MET A 264 -59.06 36.85 -20.38
CA MET A 264 -57.79 36.92 -19.66
C MET A 264 -57.80 36.07 -18.39
N THR A 265 -58.88 36.12 -17.60
CA THR A 265 -59.03 35.28 -16.40
C THR A 265 -58.98 33.78 -16.74
N ILE A 266 -59.64 33.37 -17.83
CA ILE A 266 -59.65 31.97 -18.29
C ILE A 266 -58.26 31.56 -18.80
N SER A 267 -57.62 32.40 -19.62
CA SER A 267 -56.30 32.11 -20.21
C SER A 267 -55.16 32.08 -19.21
N GLU A 268 -55.19 32.92 -18.18
CA GLU A 268 -54.17 32.96 -17.12
C GLU A 268 -54.36 31.87 -16.06
N THR A 269 -55.51 31.19 -16.03
CA THR A 269 -55.74 30.11 -15.06
C THR A 269 -54.84 28.90 -15.39
N ARG A 270 -54.03 28.48 -14.42
CA ARG A 270 -53.11 27.33 -14.54
C ARG A 270 -53.55 26.09 -13.78
N ASP A 271 -54.59 26.18 -12.95
CA ASP A 271 -55.13 25.04 -12.20
C ASP A 271 -55.88 24.07 -13.15
N PRO A 272 -55.35 22.85 -13.39
CA PRO A 272 -55.95 21.91 -14.32
C PRO A 272 -57.35 21.46 -13.90
N ALA A 273 -57.60 21.32 -12.59
CA ALA A 273 -58.89 20.85 -12.07
C ALA A 273 -59.97 21.92 -12.28
N ARG A 274 -59.61 23.19 -12.09
CA ARG A 274 -60.48 24.33 -12.37
C ARG A 274 -60.79 24.44 -13.86
N LEU A 275 -59.78 24.30 -14.72
CA LEU A 275 -59.97 24.30 -16.17
C LEU A 275 -60.84 23.12 -16.64
N ASP A 276 -60.68 21.93 -16.08
CA ASP A 276 -61.54 20.78 -16.41
C ASP A 276 -63.00 21.01 -16.01
N ALA A 277 -63.22 21.56 -14.82
CA ALA A 277 -64.56 21.91 -14.35
C ALA A 277 -65.21 22.98 -15.25
N TRP A 278 -64.44 24.00 -15.65
CA TRP A 278 -64.90 25.03 -16.57
C TRP A 278 -65.20 24.47 -17.96
N LEU A 279 -64.33 23.63 -18.53
CA LEU A 279 -64.57 23.04 -19.83
C LEU A 279 -65.85 22.19 -19.85
N ALA A 280 -66.10 21.42 -18.78
CA ALA A 280 -67.35 20.65 -18.63
C ALA A 280 -68.59 21.55 -18.52
N ALA A 281 -68.49 22.65 -17.77
CA ALA A 281 -69.60 23.59 -17.58
C ALA A 281 -69.83 24.52 -18.78
N ALA A 282 -68.81 24.78 -19.60
CA ALA A 282 -68.85 25.68 -20.75
C ALA A 282 -69.91 25.27 -21.79
N GLY A 283 -70.26 23.99 -21.88
CA GLY A 283 -71.32 23.49 -22.76
C GLY A 283 -72.75 23.83 -22.32
N THR A 284 -72.95 24.20 -21.05
CA THR A 284 -74.30 24.39 -20.47
C THR A 284 -74.50 25.72 -19.74
N CYS A 285 -73.43 26.45 -19.41
CA CYS A 285 -73.52 27.73 -18.72
C CYS A 285 -74.32 28.76 -19.55
N ARG A 286 -74.95 29.72 -18.87
CA ARG A 286 -75.75 30.79 -19.50
C ARG A 286 -74.95 32.07 -19.72
N ASP A 287 -73.95 32.28 -18.88
CA ASP A 287 -73.04 33.43 -18.87
C ASP A 287 -71.66 32.99 -18.33
N VAL A 288 -70.64 33.84 -18.51
CA VAL A 288 -69.26 33.53 -18.07
C VAL A 288 -69.10 33.70 -16.56
N GLN A 289 -69.89 34.57 -15.91
CA GLN A 289 -69.83 34.79 -14.46
C GLN A 289 -70.20 33.53 -13.66
N SER A 290 -71.24 32.81 -14.09
CA SER A 290 -71.66 31.53 -13.52
C SER A 290 -70.64 30.42 -13.73
N LEU A 291 -69.87 30.47 -14.84
CA LEU A 291 -68.76 29.58 -15.10
C LEU A 291 -67.59 29.83 -14.14
N LEU A 292 -67.19 31.10 -13.99
CA LEU A 292 -66.02 31.48 -13.18
C LEU A 292 -66.24 31.36 -11.66
N GLY A 293 -67.48 31.10 -11.23
CA GLY A 293 -67.87 30.97 -9.83
C GLY A 293 -68.12 32.30 -9.12
N GLY A 294 -68.45 33.35 -9.88
CA GLY A 294 -68.78 34.66 -9.32
C GLY A 294 -70.00 34.58 -8.40
N LYS A 295 -69.79 34.74 -7.09
CA LYS A 295 -70.88 35.10 -6.18
C LYS A 295 -71.48 36.41 -6.68
N ASN A 296 -72.79 36.42 -6.91
CA ASN A 296 -73.60 37.62 -7.18
C ASN A 296 -73.08 38.79 -6.33
N GLY A 297 -72.64 39.85 -7.02
CA GLY A 297 -72.22 41.10 -6.40
C GLY A 297 -73.29 41.58 -5.42
N GLY A 298 -72.92 41.60 -4.14
CA GLY A 298 -73.69 42.22 -3.08
C GLY A 298 -74.05 43.64 -3.48
N THR A 299 -75.34 43.91 -3.40
CA THR A 299 -76.01 45.16 -3.75
C THR A 299 -75.29 46.35 -3.12
N ARG A 300 -74.73 47.22 -3.96
CA ARG A 300 -74.32 48.58 -3.56
C ARG A 300 -75.59 49.36 -3.24
N ARG A 301 -76.05 49.34 -1.99
CA ARG A 301 -77.13 50.23 -1.53
C ARG A 301 -76.57 51.64 -1.39
N ARG A 302 -76.91 52.50 -2.35
CA ARG A 302 -76.85 53.96 -2.20
C ARG A 302 -78.01 54.41 -1.30
N ARG A 303 -77.64 55.17 -0.28
CA ARG A 303 -78.47 56.00 0.63
C ARG A 303 -79.42 55.27 1.57
#